data_AF-A0A938CVS5-F1
#
_entry.id   AF-A0A938CVS5-F1
#
_cell.length_a   1.000
_cell.length_b   1.000
_cell.length_c   1.000
_cell.angle_alpha   90.00
_cell.angle_beta   90.00
_cell.angle_gamma   90.00
#
_symmetry.space_group_name_H-M   'P 1'
#
loop_
_entity.id
_entity.type
_entity.pdbx_description
1 polymer ?
#
loop_
_entity_poly.entity_id
_entity_poly.type
_entity_poly.pdbx_seq_one_letter_code
_entity_poly.pdbx_strand_id
1 'polypeptide(L)'
;MRQVIFLTDGAISNENQVFDLLAQGRGRSRVFMVGIGSAPNSHLMARAAEIGRGTYTHIGAAAEVEAGMRALFAKLENPVVTSLAVRFADAGVTATPDPLPDLYAGEPVVLLALAPALAGSFTLAGSIGLQS
;
A
#
# COMPACT_ATOMS: atom_id res chain seq x y z
N MET A 1 -14.58 -5.91 -0.85
CA MET A 1 -13.28 -5.35 -0.38
C MET A 1 -13.59 -4.02 0.27
N ARG A 2 -13.00 -3.68 1.42
CA ARG A 2 -13.23 -2.37 2.06
C ARG A 2 -12.02 -1.49 1.78
N GLN A 3 -12.23 -0.26 1.35
CA GLN A 3 -11.17 0.72 1.17
C GLN A 3 -11.41 1.85 2.19
N VAL A 4 -10.33 2.31 2.83
CA VAL A 4 -10.35 3.38 3.84
C VAL A 4 -9.34 4.42 3.42
N ILE A 5 -9.77 5.66 3.32
CA ILE A 5 -8.92 6.80 2.96
C ILE A 5 -8.75 7.67 4.20
N PHE A 6 -7.50 7.92 4.60
CA PHE A 6 -7.16 8.92 5.61
C PHE A 6 -6.57 10.14 4.93
N LEU A 7 -7.09 11.31 5.26
CA LEU A 7 -6.65 12.60 4.73
C LEU A 7 -6.17 13.50 5.86
N THR A 8 -5.01 14.11 5.72
CA THR A 8 -4.49 15.10 6.69
C THR A 8 -3.70 16.19 5.98
N ASP A 9 -3.85 17.43 6.43
CA ASP A 9 -3.02 18.58 6.08
C ASP A 9 -2.04 18.97 7.21
N GLY A 10 -2.05 18.22 8.32
CA GLY A 10 -1.24 18.41 9.51
C GLY A 10 -0.40 17.20 9.89
N ALA A 11 0.55 17.42 10.79
CA ALA A 11 1.37 16.36 11.38
C ALA A 11 0.54 15.48 12.32
N ILE A 12 0.80 14.17 12.30
CA ILE A 12 0.22 13.21 13.23
C ILE A 12 1.26 12.94 14.30
N SER A 13 0.96 13.30 15.56
CA SER A 13 1.89 13.17 16.68
C SER A 13 1.89 11.80 17.35
N ASN A 14 0.83 11.00 17.15
CA ASN A 14 0.67 9.70 17.82
C ASN A 14 0.78 8.51 16.84
N GLU A 15 1.98 8.34 16.27
CA GLU A 15 2.27 7.35 15.23
C GLU A 15 1.99 5.90 15.67
N ASN A 16 2.40 5.54 16.89
CA ASN A 16 2.24 4.18 17.41
C ASN A 16 0.76 3.77 17.49
N GLN A 17 -0.11 4.66 17.96
CA GLN A 17 -1.54 4.36 18.05
C GLN A 17 -2.18 4.20 16.66
N VAL A 18 -1.73 4.98 15.67
CA VAL A 18 -2.17 4.80 14.28
C VAL A 18 -1.74 3.43 13.76
N PHE A 19 -0.49 3.03 13.97
CA PHE A 19 -0.02 1.71 13.54
C PHE A 19 -0.75 0.56 14.24
N ASP A 20 -1.00 0.67 15.55
CA ASP A 20 -1.73 -0.35 16.31
C ASP A 20 -3.17 -0.52 15.80
N LEU A 21 -3.86 0.58 15.52
CA LEU A 21 -5.22 0.55 14.95
C LEU A 21 -5.23 -0.11 13.55
N LEU A 22 -4.24 0.22 12.71
CA LEU A 22 -4.10 -0.36 11.38
C LEU A 22 -3.77 -1.86 11.44
N ALA A 23 -2.92 -2.27 12.39
CA ALA A 23 -2.57 -3.66 12.63
C ALA A 23 -3.75 -4.48 13.19
N GLN A 24 -4.64 -3.87 13.98
CA GLN A 24 -5.86 -4.52 14.46
C GLN A 24 -6.91 -4.67 13.35
N GLY A 25 -6.94 -3.75 12.39
CA GLY A 25 -7.85 -3.73 11.24
C GLY A 25 -7.51 -4.72 10.11
N ARG A 26 -6.70 -5.75 10.38
CA ARG A 26 -6.05 -6.70 9.44
C ARG A 26 -6.97 -7.56 8.54
N GLY A 27 -8.25 -7.25 8.47
CA GLY A 27 -9.19 -7.89 7.57
C GLY A 27 -8.99 -7.53 6.09
N ARG A 28 -10.04 -7.62 5.29
CA ARG A 28 -10.04 -7.29 3.84
C ARG A 28 -10.06 -5.78 3.56
N SER A 29 -9.52 -4.97 4.47
CA SER A 29 -9.44 -3.52 4.35
C SER A 29 -8.14 -3.13 3.63
N ARG A 30 -8.21 -2.05 2.84
CA ARG A 30 -7.04 -1.35 2.28
C ARG A 30 -7.02 0.08 2.78
N VAL A 31 -5.85 0.55 3.19
CA VAL A 31 -5.70 1.91 3.75
C VAL A 31 -4.85 2.77 2.84
N PHE A 32 -5.43 3.89 2.44
CA PHE A 32 -4.78 4.89 1.58
C PHE A 32 -4.58 6.16 2.38
N MET A 33 -3.34 6.63 2.41
CA MET A 33 -2.96 7.83 3.17
C MET A 33 -2.80 8.99 2.19
N VAL A 34 -3.47 10.11 2.46
CA VAL A 34 -3.39 11.32 1.64
C VAL A 34 -2.92 12.49 2.51
N GLY A 35 -1.88 13.16 2.04
CA GLY A 35 -1.18 14.20 2.80
C GLY A 35 -1.17 15.47 1.99
N ILE A 36 -1.74 16.55 2.53
CA ILE A 36 -1.80 17.85 1.87
C ILE A 36 -0.74 18.77 2.46
N GLY A 37 0.01 19.46 1.60
CA GLY A 37 1.04 20.39 2.02
C GLY A 37 2.28 19.69 2.57
N SER A 38 3.11 20.43 3.28
CA SER A 38 4.42 19.96 3.78
C SER A 38 4.40 19.44 5.21
N ALA A 39 3.30 19.62 5.94
CA ALA A 39 3.21 19.23 7.35
C ALA A 39 3.07 17.72 7.59
N PRO A 40 2.36 16.93 6.76
CA PRO A 40 2.26 15.48 6.97
C PRO A 40 3.60 14.75 6.86
N ASN A 41 3.86 13.82 7.77
CA ASN A 41 5.08 13.01 7.78
C ASN A 41 5.00 11.88 6.75
N SER A 42 5.77 11.99 5.65
CA SER A 42 5.78 10.99 4.57
C SER A 42 6.21 9.59 5.02
N HIS A 43 7.09 9.47 6.02
CA HIS A 43 7.52 8.17 6.54
C HIS A 43 6.38 7.45 7.25
N LEU A 44 5.70 8.17 8.15
CA LEU A 44 4.51 7.67 8.84
C LEU A 44 3.44 7.22 7.85
N MET A 45 3.17 8.06 6.85
CA MET A 45 2.14 7.79 5.85
C MET A 45 2.46 6.60 4.97
N ALA A 46 3.71 6.47 4.51
CA ALA A 46 4.17 5.30 3.77
C ALA A 46 4.03 4.03 4.61
N ARG A 47 4.43 4.08 5.88
CA ARG A 47 4.34 2.93 6.79
C ARG A 47 2.90 2.53 7.11
N ALA A 48 2.02 3.51 7.31
CA ALA A 48 0.60 3.28 7.53
C ALA A 48 -0.08 2.64 6.30
N ALA A 49 0.24 3.14 5.10
CA ALA A 49 -0.23 2.56 3.85
C ALA A 49 0.29 1.13 3.65
N GLU A 50 1.56 0.86 3.97
CA GLU A 50 2.18 -0.48 3.92
C GLU A 50 1.45 -1.46 4.85
N ILE A 51 1.27 -1.11 6.14
CA ILE A 51 0.55 -1.93 7.12
C ILE A 51 -0.88 -2.20 6.64
N GLY A 52 -1.54 -1.18 6.09
CA GLY A 52 -2.89 -1.27 5.55
C GLY A 52 -2.99 -1.77 4.11
N ARG A 53 -1.89 -2.25 3.50
CA ARG A 53 -1.83 -2.81 2.13
C ARG A 53 -2.34 -1.89 1.02
N GLY A 54 -2.36 -0.58 1.24
CA GLY A 54 -2.72 0.42 0.25
C GLY A 54 -1.51 1.26 -0.15
N THR A 55 -1.75 2.52 -0.53
CA THR A 55 -0.69 3.43 -1.00
C THR A 55 -0.80 4.81 -0.36
N TYR A 56 0.30 5.54 -0.40
CA TYR A 56 0.38 6.94 0.02
C TYR A 56 0.33 7.88 -1.18
N THR A 57 -0.41 8.98 -1.07
CA THR A 57 -0.46 10.07 -2.04
C THR A 57 -0.12 11.39 -1.35
N HIS A 58 0.87 12.10 -1.88
CA HIS A 58 1.21 13.46 -1.47
C HIS A 58 0.55 14.47 -2.41
N ILE A 59 -0.06 15.51 -1.86
CA ILE A 59 -0.62 16.63 -2.59
C ILE A 59 0.12 17.88 -2.11
N GLY A 60 0.93 18.49 -2.96
CA GLY A 60 1.85 19.56 -2.58
C GLY A 60 1.15 20.84 -2.13
N ALA A 61 0.03 21.18 -2.77
CA ALA A 61 -0.74 22.39 -2.46
C ALA A 61 -2.25 22.15 -2.39
N ALA A 62 -2.95 22.98 -1.61
CA ALA A 62 -4.42 22.92 -1.50
C ALA A 62 -5.14 23.06 -2.86
N ALA A 63 -4.57 23.84 -3.78
CA ALA A 63 -5.11 24.01 -5.13
C ALA A 63 -5.05 22.72 -5.97
N GLU A 64 -4.19 21.76 -5.62
CA GLU A 64 -4.00 20.50 -6.34
C GLU A 64 -4.88 19.38 -5.78
N VAL A 65 -5.59 19.62 -4.67
CA VAL A 65 -6.38 18.60 -3.96
C VAL A 65 -7.40 17.95 -4.87
N GLU A 66 -8.13 18.73 -5.66
CA GLU A 66 -9.13 18.15 -6.56
C GLU A 66 -8.50 17.17 -7.57
N ALA A 67 -7.41 17.58 -8.21
CA ALA A 67 -6.72 16.75 -9.20
C ALA A 67 -6.10 15.50 -8.55
N GLY A 68 -5.45 15.65 -7.39
CA GLY A 68 -4.86 14.55 -6.65
C GLY A 68 -5.90 13.53 -6.17
N MET A 69 -7.04 14.00 -5.65
CA MET A 69 -8.14 13.13 -5.23
C MET A 69 -8.77 12.41 -6.42
N ARG A 70 -8.95 13.08 -7.56
CA ARG A 70 -9.46 12.46 -8.79
C ARG A 70 -8.54 11.33 -9.27
N ALA A 71 -7.22 11.56 -9.27
CA ALA A 71 -6.23 10.55 -9.63
C ALA A 71 -6.27 9.35 -8.66
N LEU A 72 -6.38 9.62 -7.36
CA LEU A 72 -6.53 8.57 -6.35
C LEU A 72 -7.79 7.74 -6.59
N PHE A 73 -8.96 8.35 -6.79
CA PHE A 73 -10.19 7.60 -7.01
C PHE A 73 -10.14 6.76 -8.30
N ALA A 74 -9.64 7.33 -9.40
CA ALA A 74 -9.44 6.59 -10.64
C ALA A 74 -8.56 5.35 -10.43
N LYS A 75 -7.53 5.46 -9.58
CA LYS A 75 -6.70 4.32 -9.19
C LYS A 75 -7.48 3.31 -8.35
N LEU A 76 -8.19 3.75 -7.31
CA LEU A 76 -8.93 2.90 -6.38
C LEU A 76 -10.04 2.08 -7.04
N GLU A 77 -10.62 2.61 -8.12
CA GLU A 77 -11.63 1.95 -8.95
C GLU A 77 -11.03 0.87 -9.87
N ASN A 78 -9.71 0.86 -10.06
CA ASN A 78 -9.02 0.00 -11.03
C ASN A 78 -7.89 -0.87 -10.41
N PRO A 79 -8.18 -1.74 -9.41
CA PRO A 79 -7.23 -2.76 -8.98
C PRO A 79 -7.07 -3.81 -10.09
N VAL A 80 -5.86 -3.94 -10.62
CA VAL A 80 -5.54 -4.87 -11.72
C VAL A 80 -5.38 -6.30 -11.18
N VAL A 81 -4.67 -6.45 -10.05
CA VAL A 81 -4.48 -7.74 -9.37
C VAL A 81 -4.58 -7.54 -7.87
N THR A 82 -5.42 -8.32 -7.21
CA THR A 82 -5.54 -8.31 -5.75
C THR A 82 -5.01 -9.58 -5.11
N SER A 83 -4.77 -9.53 -3.80
CA SER A 83 -4.33 -10.68 -3.00
C SER A 83 -3.05 -11.31 -3.54
N LEU A 84 -2.10 -10.45 -3.95
CA LEU A 84 -0.80 -10.88 -4.41
C LEU A 84 -0.09 -11.69 -3.33
N ALA A 85 0.53 -12.79 -3.75
CA ALA A 85 1.34 -13.65 -2.92
C ALA A 85 2.53 -14.15 -3.73
N VAL A 86 3.71 -14.08 -3.12
CA VAL A 86 4.95 -14.62 -3.68
C VAL A 86 5.33 -15.90 -2.95
N ARG A 87 5.78 -16.90 -3.71
CA ARG A 87 6.33 -18.16 -3.18
C ARG A 87 7.68 -18.39 -3.80
N PHE A 88 8.70 -18.56 -2.96
CA PHE A 88 10.05 -18.91 -3.40
C PHE A 88 10.22 -20.43 -3.34
N ALA A 89 10.91 -20.99 -4.33
CA ALA A 89 11.22 -22.43 -4.35
C ALA A 89 12.28 -22.80 -3.30
N ASP A 90 13.23 -21.90 -3.07
CA ASP A 90 14.37 -22.10 -2.19
C ASP A 90 14.07 -21.71 -0.74
N ALA A 91 14.63 -22.49 0.19
CA ALA A 91 14.54 -22.19 1.61
C ALA A 91 15.45 -21.01 1.99
N GLY A 92 15.03 -20.23 2.99
CA GLY A 92 15.83 -19.14 3.54
C GLY A 92 15.72 -17.81 2.80
N VAL A 93 14.84 -17.70 1.80
CA VAL A 93 14.47 -16.40 1.21
C VAL A 93 13.51 -15.68 2.14
N THR A 94 13.83 -14.45 2.53
CA THR A 94 12.91 -13.54 3.22
C THR A 94 12.55 -12.40 2.29
N ALA A 95 11.30 -11.90 2.35
CA ALA A 95 10.84 -10.86 1.47
C ALA A 95 9.93 -9.86 2.20
N THR A 96 9.96 -8.61 1.76
CA THR A 96 9.14 -7.53 2.30
C THR A 96 8.61 -6.64 1.16
N PRO A 97 7.35 -6.17 1.22
CA PRO A 97 6.37 -6.43 2.29
C PRO A 97 5.72 -7.82 2.20
N ASP A 98 5.40 -8.40 3.36
CA ASP A 98 4.53 -9.58 3.49
C ASP A 98 3.39 -9.28 4.48
N PRO A 99 2.11 -9.26 4.05
CA PRO A 99 1.62 -9.59 2.70
C PRO A 99 1.92 -8.52 1.64
N LEU A 100 2.01 -8.93 0.37
CA LEU A 100 2.15 -7.99 -0.75
C LEU A 100 0.93 -7.05 -0.87
N PRO A 101 1.14 -5.79 -1.31
CA PRO A 101 0.06 -4.88 -1.68
C PRO A 101 -0.66 -5.37 -2.94
N ASP A 102 -1.85 -4.84 -3.21
CA ASP A 102 -2.53 -5.07 -4.48
C ASP A 102 -1.87 -4.25 -5.60
N LEU A 103 -1.91 -4.74 -6.84
CA LEU A 103 -1.43 -4.03 -8.03
C LEU A 103 -2.53 -3.12 -8.59
N TYR A 104 -2.24 -1.83 -8.66
CA TYR A 104 -3.10 -0.82 -9.25
C TYR A 104 -2.55 -0.34 -10.60
N ALA A 105 -3.43 0.09 -11.49
CA ALA A 105 -3.00 0.61 -12.79
C ALA A 105 -2.07 1.82 -12.62
N GLY A 106 -0.96 1.83 -13.37
CA GLY A 106 0.02 2.93 -13.37
C GLY A 106 1.06 2.89 -12.26
N GLU A 107 1.00 1.95 -11.32
CA GLU A 107 2.00 1.82 -10.25
C GLU A 107 2.59 0.41 -10.17
N PRO A 108 3.93 0.27 -10.03
CA PRO A 108 4.56 -1.03 -9.86
C PRO A 108 4.36 -1.55 -8.43
N VAL A 109 4.29 -2.88 -8.29
CA VAL A 109 4.52 -3.53 -6.99
C VAL A 109 6.00 -3.83 -6.86
N VAL A 110 6.62 -3.32 -5.81
CA VAL A 110 8.04 -3.55 -5.49
C VAL A 110 8.14 -4.52 -4.33
N LEU A 111 8.96 -5.56 -4.51
CA LEU A 111 9.29 -6.55 -3.50
C LEU A 111 10.81 -6.56 -3.31
N LEU A 112 11.25 -6.46 -2.06
CA LEU A 112 12.65 -6.67 -1.71
C LEU A 112 12.80 -8.08 -1.12
N ALA A 113 13.70 -8.88 -1.68
CA ALA A 113 13.99 -10.22 -1.21
C ALA A 113 15.47 -10.36 -0.84
N LEU A 114 15.74 -11.01 0.30
CA LEU A 114 17.06 -11.41 0.75
C LEU A 114 17.17 -12.93 0.65
N ALA A 115 18.11 -13.41 -0.16
CA ALA A 115 18.34 -14.83 -0.40
C ALA A 115 19.81 -15.20 -0.12
N PRO A 116 20.10 -16.39 0.44
CA PRO A 116 21.47 -16.89 0.59
C PRO A 116 22.20 -17.08 -0.75
N ALA A 117 21.46 -17.38 -1.82
CA ALA A 117 21.97 -17.50 -3.18
C ALA A 117 20.91 -17.03 -4.18
N LEU A 118 21.32 -16.38 -5.27
CA LEU A 118 20.46 -15.99 -6.39
C LEU A 118 20.32 -17.13 -7.40
N ALA A 119 19.89 -18.29 -6.92
CA ALA A 119 19.57 -19.46 -7.73
C ALA A 119 18.11 -19.84 -7.50
N GLY A 120 17.49 -20.48 -8.48
CA GLY A 120 16.13 -21.01 -8.37
C GLY A 120 15.05 -20.14 -9.01
N SER A 121 13.81 -20.27 -8.52
CA SER A 121 12.63 -19.64 -9.11
C SER A 121 11.63 -19.19 -8.05
N PHE A 122 10.77 -18.24 -8.42
CA PHE A 122 9.65 -17.82 -7.59
C PHE A 122 8.36 -17.81 -8.41
N THR A 123 7.24 -18.00 -7.73
CA THR A 123 5.90 -17.90 -8.30
C THR A 123 5.18 -16.70 -7.67
N LEU A 124 4.67 -15.80 -8.52
CA LEU A 124 3.77 -14.73 -8.12
C LEU A 124 2.34 -15.12 -8.51
N ALA A 125 1.42 -15.09 -7.55
CA ALA A 125 0.01 -15.39 -7.76
C ALA A 125 -0.88 -14.25 -7.24
N GLY A 126 -2.04 -14.06 -7.84
CA GLY A 126 -3.04 -13.07 -7.44
C GLY A 126 -4.35 -13.27 -8.18
N SER A 127 -5.35 -12.46 -7.84
CA SER A 127 -6.69 -12.48 -8.46
C SER A 127 -6.85 -11.29 -9.40
N ILE A 128 -7.08 -11.55 -10.69
CA ILE A 128 -7.36 -10.52 -11.71
C ILE A 128 -8.86 -10.23 -11.73
N GLY A 129 -9.23 -8.96 -11.61
CA GLY A 129 -10.62 -8.49 -11.69
C GLY A 129 -11.49 -8.80 -10.47
N LEU A 130 -12.63 -8.11 -10.40
CA LEU A 130 -13.72 -8.40 -9.46
C LEU A 130 -14.42 -9.68 -9.94
N GLN A 131 -14.16 -10.82 -9.30
CA GLN A 131 -15.19 -11.87 -9.30
C GLN A 131 -16.39 -11.32 -8.52
N SER A 132 -17.49 -11.22 -9.27
CA SER A 132 -18.84 -10.73 -8.94
C SER A 132 -19.35 -11.14 -7.57
#